data_AF-A0A3Q9QW23-F1
#
_entry.id   AF-A0A3Q9QW23-F1
#
_cell.length_a   1.000
_cell.length_b   1.000
_cell.length_c   1.000
_cell.angle_alpha   90.00
_cell.angle_beta   90.00
_cell.angle_gamma   90.00
#
_symmetry.space_group_name_H-M   'P 1'
#
loop_
_entity.id
_entity.type
_entity.pdbx_description
1 polymer ?
#
loop_
_entity_poly.entity_id
_entity_poly.type
_entity_poly.pdbx_seq_one_letter_code
_entity_poly.pdbx_strand_id
1 'polypeptide(L)'
;MGLYINKKQHLGVYKTNSILQEPNQSFARQDFLTELMKQQEKTNSALQSSLNELKSRSLEQEKSHFQQWNKVGHQLYELRKSNLEQKDFEAQMVQFLQSLQEKNEFFQQALQNEAVLKEDIIENVHRLSTSLQEISNRLEKQEETNQQLNQQLQEQLVLQKETSAKQEEFQMDVLERLDNQEALTEKILRQLNHFRSIIFERTNFLASKIEDGYKLTSSYVYKLMTGSDQPLTFFMLNQKDDNHQKRE
;
A
#
# COMPACT_ATOMS: atom_id res chain seq x y z
N MET A 1 137.78 26.88 46.49
CA MET A 1 136.64 26.83 47.43
C MET A 1 137.07 26.09 48.68
N GLY A 2 137.02 26.74 49.85
CA GLY A 2 137.43 26.14 51.12
C GLY A 2 136.29 25.33 51.75
N LEU A 3 136.56 24.08 52.11
CA LEU A 3 135.64 23.21 52.83
C LEU A 3 135.64 23.56 54.33
N TYR A 4 134.51 24.07 54.82
CA TYR A 4 134.29 24.29 56.25
C TYR A 4 133.75 23.01 56.89
N ILE A 5 134.53 22.38 57.78
CA ILE A 5 134.15 21.12 58.45
C ILE A 5 133.86 21.40 59.92
N ASN A 6 132.58 21.38 60.28
CA ASN A 6 132.10 21.51 61.65
C ASN A 6 132.34 20.19 62.42
N LYS A 7 133.34 20.19 63.32
CA LYS A 7 133.81 18.97 64.01
C LYS A 7 132.90 18.47 65.15
N LYS A 8 131.78 19.12 65.45
CA LYS A 8 130.95 18.81 66.64
C LYS A 8 129.67 17.99 66.37
N GLN A 9 129.30 17.72 65.12
CA GLN A 9 127.98 17.14 64.81
C GLN A 9 127.97 15.89 63.90
N HIS A 10 129.13 15.39 63.46
CA HIS A 10 129.19 14.17 62.66
C HIS A 10 130.31 13.23 63.12
N LEU A 11 129.98 12.30 64.02
CA LEU A 11 130.88 11.25 64.55
C LEU A 11 131.24 10.14 63.54
N GLY A 12 130.69 10.18 62.32
CA GLY A 12 130.89 9.14 61.29
C GLY A 12 131.79 9.52 60.11
N VAL A 13 132.37 10.73 60.07
CA VAL A 13 133.17 11.17 58.92
C VAL A 13 134.66 11.00 59.21
N TYR A 14 135.23 9.92 58.71
CA TYR A 14 136.67 9.65 58.80
C TYR A 14 137.42 10.44 57.72
N LYS A 15 138.46 11.19 58.12
CA LYS A 15 139.38 11.84 57.20
C LYS A 15 140.46 10.83 56.82
N THR A 16 140.37 10.25 55.63
CA THR A 16 141.38 9.30 55.14
C THR A 16 142.62 10.07 54.67
N ASN A 17 143.80 9.73 55.19
CA ASN A 17 145.09 10.33 54.79
C ASN A 17 145.73 9.62 53.58
N SER A 18 144.98 8.79 52.87
CA SER A 18 145.45 8.13 51.64
C SER A 18 145.40 9.09 50.45
N ILE A 19 146.49 9.14 49.69
CA ILE A 19 146.57 9.85 48.41
C ILE A 19 145.51 9.21 47.49
N LEU A 20 144.49 9.99 47.10
CA LEU A 20 143.48 9.58 46.13
C LEU A 20 144.19 9.36 44.78
N GLN A 21 144.25 8.12 44.30
CA GLN A 21 144.99 7.73 43.10
C GLN A 21 144.25 7.98 41.79
N GLU A 22 143.02 8.52 41.82
CA GLU A 22 142.25 8.76 40.60
C GLU A 22 141.65 10.18 40.60
N PRO A 23 141.72 10.89 39.46
CA PRO A 23 141.06 12.18 39.31
C PRO A 23 139.55 11.94 39.34
N ASN A 24 138.89 12.40 40.40
CA ASN A 24 137.45 12.33 40.60
C ASN A 24 136.63 13.24 39.65
N GLN A 25 137.27 13.77 38.60
CA GLN A 25 136.66 14.59 37.57
C GLN A 25 137.21 14.14 36.21
N SER A 26 136.58 13.14 35.62
CA SER A 26 136.49 13.14 34.16
C SER A 26 135.61 14.34 33.80
N PHE A 27 136.23 15.47 33.47
CA PHE A 27 135.51 16.52 32.75
C PHE A 27 135.08 15.90 31.42
N ALA A 28 133.86 15.35 31.39
CA ALA A 28 133.11 15.25 30.15
C ALA A 28 132.90 16.69 29.70
N ARG A 29 133.84 17.23 28.93
CA ARG A 29 133.71 18.50 28.23
C ARG A 29 132.66 18.25 27.16
N GLN A 30 131.40 18.21 27.56
CA GLN A 30 130.28 18.22 26.65
C GLN A 30 130.38 19.54 25.89
N ASP A 31 130.66 19.43 24.60
CA ASP A 31 130.67 20.57 23.72
C ASP A 31 129.24 21.09 23.64
N PHE A 32 128.96 22.20 24.33
CA PHE A 32 127.63 22.80 24.45
C PHE A 32 126.98 23.01 23.07
N LEU A 33 127.78 23.25 22.04
CA LEU A 33 127.31 23.37 20.67
C LEU A 33 126.73 22.03 20.16
N THR A 34 127.38 20.90 20.47
CA THR A 34 126.92 19.56 20.10
C THR A 34 125.64 19.18 20.84
N GLU A 35 125.51 19.55 22.11
CA GLU A 35 124.28 19.35 22.88
C GLU A 35 123.13 20.22 22.37
N LEU A 36 123.41 21.48 22.03
CA LEU A 36 122.45 22.38 21.42
C LEU A 36 121.99 21.88 20.05
N MET A 37 122.91 21.40 19.20
CA MET A 37 122.55 20.79 17.91
C MET A 37 121.70 19.52 18.10
N LYS A 38 122.02 18.65 19.06
CA LYS A 38 121.19 17.48 19.39
C LYS A 38 119.80 17.86 19.88
N GLN A 39 119.69 18.89 20.72
CA GLN A 39 118.39 19.38 21.19
C GLN A 39 117.60 20.00 20.02
N GLN A 40 118.24 20.77 19.15
CA GLN A 40 117.63 21.32 17.93
C GLN A 40 117.12 20.22 16.99
N GLU A 41 117.89 19.15 16.79
CA GLU A 41 117.50 18.02 15.96
C GLU A 41 116.33 17.24 16.58
N LYS A 42 116.34 17.08 17.91
CA LYS A 42 115.26 16.45 18.67
C LYS A 42 113.98 17.29 18.63
N THR A 43 114.06 18.62 18.80
CA THR A 43 112.90 19.51 18.74
C THR A 43 112.33 19.60 17.33
N ASN A 44 113.18 19.71 16.30
CA ASN A 44 112.72 19.65 14.90
C ASN A 44 112.05 18.32 14.59
N SER A 45 112.64 17.19 15.02
CA SER A 45 112.04 15.87 14.83
C SER A 45 110.69 15.74 15.54
N ALA A 46 110.58 16.21 16.79
CA ALA A 46 109.33 16.23 17.55
C ALA A 46 108.27 17.14 16.89
N LEU A 47 108.67 18.32 16.42
CA LEU A 47 107.80 19.24 15.69
C LEU A 47 107.29 18.60 14.39
N GLN A 48 108.17 17.98 13.63
CA GLN A 48 107.83 17.34 12.36
C GLN A 48 106.88 16.14 12.58
N SER A 49 107.10 15.34 13.61
CA SER A 49 106.15 14.31 14.06
C SER A 49 104.81 14.92 14.45
N SER A 50 104.78 15.99 15.24
CA SER A 50 103.54 16.65 15.67
C SER A 50 102.76 17.25 14.49
N LEU A 51 103.46 17.83 13.51
CA LEU A 51 102.87 18.37 12.28
C LEU A 51 102.26 17.26 11.42
N ASN A 52 102.95 16.12 11.30
CA ASN A 52 102.43 14.96 10.59
C ASN A 52 101.21 14.36 11.29
N GLU A 53 101.22 14.28 12.62
CA GLU A 53 100.07 13.81 13.41
C GLU A 53 98.87 14.76 13.29
N LEU A 54 99.11 16.08 13.39
CA LEU A 54 98.08 17.10 13.20
C LEU A 54 97.47 17.00 11.79
N LYS A 55 98.30 16.83 10.76
CA LYS A 55 97.85 16.64 9.37
C LYS A 55 97.00 15.37 9.23
N SER A 56 97.40 14.26 9.85
CA SER A 56 96.63 13.02 9.86
C SER A 56 95.27 13.22 10.55
N ARG A 57 95.25 13.85 11.73
CA ARG A 57 94.00 14.15 12.46
C ARG A 57 93.08 15.09 11.69
N SER A 58 93.63 16.10 11.02
CA SER A 58 92.86 17.02 10.18
C SER A 58 92.17 16.28 9.04
N LEU A 59 92.87 15.35 8.38
CA LEU A 59 92.31 14.54 7.29
C LEU A 59 91.22 13.57 7.80
N GLU A 60 91.43 12.93 8.95
CA GLU A 60 90.41 12.09 9.58
C GLU A 60 89.17 12.90 9.97
N GLN A 61 89.37 14.11 10.51
CA GLN A 61 88.30 14.99 10.90
C GLN A 61 87.50 15.44 9.67
N GLU A 62 88.15 15.82 8.57
CA GLU A 62 87.50 16.19 7.32
C GLU A 62 86.67 15.04 6.74
N LYS A 63 87.22 13.81 6.76
CA LYS A 63 86.49 12.60 6.35
C LYS A 63 85.26 12.36 7.24
N SER A 64 85.39 12.53 8.56
CA SER A 64 84.26 12.38 9.49
C SER A 64 83.19 13.43 9.24
N HIS A 65 83.57 14.70 9.04
CA HIS A 65 82.65 15.78 8.68
C HIS A 65 81.93 15.49 7.37
N PHE A 66 82.64 15.01 6.35
CA PHE A 66 82.02 14.63 5.08
C PHE A 66 80.99 13.51 5.24
N GLN A 67 81.29 12.50 6.06
CA GLN A 67 80.33 11.43 6.37
C GLN A 67 79.10 11.94 7.12
N GLN A 68 79.28 12.86 8.07
CA GLN A 68 78.17 13.50 8.78
C GLN A 68 77.31 14.33 7.84
N TRP A 69 77.93 15.13 6.96
CA TRP A 69 77.21 15.92 5.96
C TRP A 69 76.41 15.07 4.98
N ASN A 70 76.97 13.95 4.53
CA ASN A 70 76.24 13.00 3.69
C ASN A 70 75.05 12.40 4.45
N LYS A 71 75.23 12.04 5.72
CA LYS A 71 74.14 11.53 6.55
C LYS A 71 73.02 12.56 6.71
N VAL A 72 73.35 13.82 6.99
CA VAL A 72 72.38 14.92 7.07
C VAL A 72 71.69 15.15 5.73
N GLY A 73 72.44 15.09 4.63
CA GLY A 73 71.89 15.20 3.27
C GLY A 73 70.87 14.11 2.96
N HIS A 74 71.17 12.86 3.31
CA HIS A 74 70.23 11.74 3.17
C HIS A 74 68.98 11.93 4.04
N GLN A 75 69.14 12.34 5.30
CA GLN A 75 68.01 12.59 6.19
C GLN A 75 67.10 13.70 5.68
N LEU A 76 67.68 14.80 5.16
CA LEU A 76 66.91 15.89 4.56
C LEU A 76 66.18 15.44 3.28
N TYR A 77 66.81 14.59 2.48
CA TYR A 77 66.18 14.01 1.29
C TYR A 77 64.99 13.11 1.65
N GLU A 78 65.17 12.21 2.63
CA GLU A 78 64.09 11.35 3.12
C GLU A 78 62.95 12.16 3.73
N LEU A 79 63.27 13.18 4.54
CA LEU A 79 62.27 14.06 5.14
C LEU A 79 61.48 14.80 4.05
N ARG A 80 62.16 15.31 3.02
CA ARG A 80 61.52 15.99 1.89
C ARG A 80 60.61 15.04 1.11
N LYS A 81 61.06 13.81 0.85
CA LYS A 81 60.27 12.79 0.17
C LYS A 81 59.02 12.43 0.97
N SER A 82 59.18 12.15 2.27
CA SER A 82 58.08 11.83 3.17
C SER A 82 57.08 12.98 3.28
N ASN A 83 57.54 14.24 3.32
CA ASN A 83 56.64 15.41 3.36
C ASN A 83 55.81 15.54 2.07
N LEU A 84 56.37 15.17 0.92
CA LEU A 84 55.68 15.19 -0.35
C LEU A 84 54.61 14.08 -0.42
N GLU A 85 54.95 12.86 0.00
CA GLU A 85 54.00 11.75 0.15
C GLU A 85 52.88 12.09 1.14
N GLN A 86 53.20 12.78 2.25
CA GLN A 86 52.21 13.23 3.22
C GLN A 86 51.22 14.23 2.61
N LYS A 87 51.70 15.18 1.80
CA LYS A 87 50.80 16.15 1.11
C LYS A 87 49.88 15.47 0.12
N ASP A 88 50.39 14.50 -0.63
CA ASP A 88 49.57 13.74 -1.58
C ASP A 88 48.50 12.92 -0.86
N PHE A 89 48.86 12.32 0.28
CA PHE A 89 47.91 11.63 1.15
C PHE A 89 46.87 12.58 1.75
N GLU A 90 47.28 13.74 2.26
CA GLU A 90 46.38 14.77 2.80
C GLU A 90 45.39 15.25 1.72
N ALA A 91 45.85 15.47 0.49
CA ALA A 91 44.99 15.86 -0.63
C ALA A 91 43.95 14.78 -0.95
N GLN A 92 44.36 13.51 -0.98
CA GLN A 92 43.44 12.39 -1.17
C GLN A 92 42.42 12.27 -0.03
N MET A 93 42.85 12.49 1.21
CA MET A 93 41.97 12.44 2.38
C MET A 93 40.93 13.57 2.34
N VAL A 94 41.32 14.77 1.92
CA VAL A 94 40.39 15.89 1.71
C VAL A 94 39.35 15.55 0.64
N GLN A 95 39.77 14.99 -0.50
CA GLN A 95 38.83 14.55 -1.55
C GLN A 95 37.87 13.47 -1.06
N PHE A 96 38.38 12.51 -0.28
CA PHE A 96 37.54 11.47 0.31
C PHE A 96 36.52 12.04 1.29
N LEU A 97 36.92 13.00 2.15
CA LEU A 97 36.03 13.69 3.06
C LEU A 97 34.96 14.51 2.33
N GLN A 98 35.33 15.18 1.23
CA GLN A 98 34.37 15.90 0.38
C GLN A 98 33.34 14.94 -0.24
N SER A 99 33.79 13.82 -0.79
CA SER A 99 32.87 12.80 -1.34
C SER A 99 31.95 12.21 -0.27
N LEU A 100 32.46 11.99 0.95
CA LEU A 100 31.66 11.55 2.08
C LEU A 100 30.61 12.59 2.46
N GLN A 101 30.98 13.88 2.47
CA GLN A 101 30.06 14.97 2.78
C GLN A 101 28.95 15.06 1.73
N GLU A 102 29.27 15.02 0.44
CA GLU A 102 28.29 15.03 -0.65
C GLU A 102 27.31 13.86 -0.55
N LYS A 103 27.81 12.65 -0.25
CA LYS A 103 26.96 11.46 -0.03
C LYS A 103 26.06 11.64 1.18
N ASN A 104 26.56 12.24 2.26
CA ASN A 104 25.78 12.49 3.46
C ASN A 104 24.66 13.53 3.20
N GLU A 105 24.96 14.59 2.46
CA GLU A 105 23.97 15.59 2.03
C GLU A 105 22.89 14.94 1.14
N PHE A 106 23.30 14.08 0.19
CA PHE A 106 22.37 13.30 -0.62
C PHE A 106 21.46 12.40 0.22
N PHE A 107 22.01 11.66 1.20
CA PHE A 107 21.21 10.83 2.09
C PHE A 107 20.26 11.65 2.95
N GLN A 108 20.69 12.83 3.43
CA GLN A 108 19.84 13.72 4.19
C GLN A 108 18.66 14.23 3.36
N GLN A 109 18.89 14.59 2.09
CA GLN A 109 17.82 14.96 1.17
C GLN A 109 16.87 13.78 0.88
N ALA A 110 17.41 12.58 0.67
CA ALA A 110 16.59 11.38 0.46
C ALA A 110 15.69 11.08 1.67
N LEU A 111 16.22 11.19 2.89
CA LEU A 111 15.45 11.02 4.13
C LEU A 111 14.37 12.10 4.31
N GLN A 112 14.65 13.35 3.94
CA GLN A 112 13.64 14.40 3.96
C GLN A 112 12.52 14.13 2.97
N ASN A 113 12.85 13.70 1.75
CA ASN A 113 11.86 13.34 0.74
C ASN A 113 11.01 12.13 1.18
N GLU A 114 11.64 11.13 1.80
CA GLU A 114 10.93 9.97 2.36
C GLU A 114 9.96 10.39 3.49
N ALA A 115 10.37 11.32 4.36
CA ALA A 115 9.51 11.85 5.41
C ALA A 115 8.27 12.57 4.85
N VAL A 116 8.45 13.38 3.80
CA VAL A 116 7.32 14.04 3.11
C VAL A 116 6.40 13.02 2.45
N LEU A 117 6.94 12.04 1.72
CA LEU A 117 6.16 10.96 1.11
C LEU A 117 5.36 10.16 2.15
N LYS A 118 5.97 9.91 3.31
CA LYS A 118 5.30 9.20 4.41
C LYS A 118 4.12 10.01 4.94
N GLU A 119 4.26 11.32 5.09
CA GLU A 119 3.17 12.20 5.54
C GLU A 119 2.01 12.21 4.52
N ASP A 120 2.32 12.32 3.23
CA ASP A 120 1.33 12.25 2.16
C ASP A 120 0.57 10.90 2.17
N ILE A 121 1.28 9.79 2.42
CA ILE A 121 0.66 8.47 2.54
C ILE A 121 -0.27 8.42 3.76
N ILE A 122 0.14 8.98 4.90
CA ILE A 122 -0.69 9.04 6.11
C ILE A 122 -1.96 9.86 5.86
N GLU A 123 -1.85 11.01 5.20
CA GLU A 123 -3.01 11.83 4.84
C GLU A 123 -3.96 11.07 3.91
N ASN A 124 -3.43 10.39 2.89
CA ASN A 124 -4.22 9.59 1.95
C ASN A 124 -4.91 8.40 2.64
N VAL A 125 -4.23 7.71 3.55
CA VAL A 125 -4.82 6.63 4.36
C VAL A 125 -5.93 7.20 5.25
N HIS A 126 -5.73 8.36 5.85
CA HIS A 126 -6.76 8.98 6.67
C HIS A 126 -7.99 9.37 5.85
N ARG A 127 -7.80 9.98 4.67
CA ARG A 127 -8.87 10.29 3.72
C ARG A 127 -9.64 9.05 3.29
N LEU A 128 -8.93 7.97 2.98
CA LEU A 128 -9.54 6.70 2.59
C LEU A 128 -10.32 6.08 3.75
N SER A 129 -9.77 6.10 4.96
CA SER A 129 -10.46 5.63 6.16
C SER A 129 -11.73 6.42 6.45
N THR A 130 -11.70 7.74 6.30
CA THR A 130 -12.89 8.59 6.47
C THR A 130 -13.93 8.30 5.41
N SER A 131 -13.52 8.14 4.14
CA SER A 131 -14.41 7.77 3.05
C SER A 131 -15.06 6.40 3.26
N LEU A 132 -14.29 5.40 3.73
CA LEU A 132 -14.83 4.09 4.09
C LEU A 132 -15.86 4.19 5.22
N GLN A 133 -15.61 5.02 6.24
CA GLN A 133 -16.58 5.25 7.30
C GLN A 133 -17.86 5.91 6.77
N GLU A 134 -17.75 6.89 5.89
CA GLU A 134 -18.91 7.53 5.26
C GLU A 134 -19.71 6.55 4.39
N ILE A 135 -19.04 5.69 3.63
CA ILE A 135 -19.68 4.64 2.83
C ILE A 135 -20.39 3.64 3.75
N SER A 136 -19.77 3.22 4.85
CA SER A 136 -20.38 2.34 5.85
C SER A 136 -21.66 2.96 6.41
N ASN A 137 -21.61 4.22 6.84
CA ASN A 137 -22.77 4.93 7.37
C ASN A 137 -23.89 5.07 6.31
N ARG A 138 -23.54 5.27 5.03
CA ARG A 138 -24.51 5.31 3.93
C ARG A 138 -25.15 3.95 3.66
N LEU A 139 -24.38 2.88 3.75
CA LEU A 139 -24.88 1.51 3.60
C LEU A 139 -25.83 1.13 4.74
N GLU A 140 -25.49 1.45 5.99
CA GLU A 140 -26.39 1.24 7.14
C GLU A 140 -27.72 1.98 6.94
N LYS A 141 -27.67 3.27 6.56
CA LYS A 141 -28.88 4.04 6.27
C LYS A 141 -29.67 3.46 5.10
N GLN A 142 -29.01 2.93 4.08
CA GLN A 142 -29.67 2.27 2.95
C GLN A 142 -30.32 0.95 3.37
N GLU A 143 -29.70 0.21 4.28
CA GLU A 143 -30.28 -1.00 4.86
C GLU A 143 -31.56 -0.67 5.63
N GLU A 144 -31.53 0.38 6.47
CA GLU A 144 -32.71 0.86 7.20
C GLU A 144 -33.86 1.25 6.26
N THR A 145 -33.59 2.02 5.20
CA THR A 145 -34.64 2.41 4.25
C THR A 145 -35.18 1.22 3.47
N ASN A 146 -34.33 0.23 3.16
CA ASN A 146 -34.76 -0.99 2.49
C ASN A 146 -35.62 -1.87 3.41
N GLN A 147 -35.27 -1.94 4.70
CA GLN A 147 -36.12 -2.61 5.70
C GLN A 147 -37.49 -1.93 5.82
N GLN A 148 -37.54 -0.59 5.85
CA GLN A 148 -38.80 0.17 5.86
C GLN A 148 -39.62 -0.07 4.59
N LEU A 149 -38.99 -0.06 3.41
CA LEU A 149 -39.67 -0.34 2.15
C LEU A 149 -40.25 -1.76 2.14
N ASN A 150 -39.50 -2.74 2.65
CA ASN A 150 -39.97 -4.12 2.74
C ASN A 150 -41.18 -4.26 3.68
N GLN A 151 -41.20 -3.52 4.80
CA GLN A 151 -42.36 -3.44 5.68
C GLN A 151 -43.58 -2.85 4.97
N GLN A 152 -43.43 -1.72 4.27
CA GLN A 152 -44.52 -1.11 3.50
C GLN A 152 -45.05 -2.04 2.39
N LEU A 153 -44.16 -2.77 1.72
CA LEU A 153 -44.55 -3.74 0.70
C LEU A 153 -45.34 -4.91 1.30
N GLN A 154 -44.93 -5.40 2.47
CA GLN A 154 -45.68 -6.43 3.21
C GLN A 154 -47.07 -5.93 3.62
N GLU A 155 -47.18 -4.70 4.13
CA GLU A 155 -48.47 -4.09 4.45
C GLU A 155 -49.37 -3.96 3.22
N GLN A 156 -48.83 -3.50 2.08
CA GLN A 156 -49.56 -3.41 0.82
C GLN A 156 -50.04 -4.78 0.34
N LEU A 157 -49.23 -5.82 0.49
CA LEU A 157 -49.60 -7.19 0.14
C LEU A 157 -50.72 -7.73 1.02
N VAL A 158 -50.73 -7.39 2.31
CA VAL A 158 -51.84 -7.72 3.22
C VAL A 158 -53.13 -7.01 2.81
N LEU A 159 -53.06 -5.70 2.56
CA LEU A 159 -54.21 -4.92 2.10
C LEU A 159 -54.75 -5.45 0.76
N GLN A 160 -53.87 -5.79 -0.19
CA GLN A 160 -54.26 -6.36 -1.47
C GLN A 160 -55.01 -7.68 -1.27
N LYS A 161 -54.48 -8.59 -0.45
CA LYS A 161 -55.16 -9.86 -0.12
C LYS A 161 -56.53 -9.63 0.50
N GLU A 162 -56.66 -8.68 1.42
CA GLU A 162 -57.95 -8.35 2.05
C GLU A 162 -58.95 -7.81 1.03
N THR A 163 -58.51 -6.91 0.14
CA THR A 163 -59.38 -6.38 -0.93
C THR A 163 -59.81 -7.46 -1.92
N SER A 164 -58.92 -8.37 -2.29
CA SER A 164 -59.26 -9.52 -3.15
C SER A 164 -60.26 -10.45 -2.47
N ALA A 165 -60.08 -10.76 -1.19
CA ALA A 165 -61.02 -11.60 -0.43
C ALA A 165 -62.42 -10.96 -0.34
N LYS A 166 -62.50 -9.64 -0.07
CA LYS A 166 -63.78 -8.91 -0.08
C LYS A 166 -64.43 -8.90 -1.46
N GLN A 167 -63.64 -8.82 -2.52
CA GLN A 167 -64.15 -8.87 -3.89
C GLN A 167 -64.68 -10.27 -4.24
N GLU A 168 -64.00 -11.34 -3.81
CA GLU A 168 -64.50 -12.72 -3.97
C GLU A 168 -65.81 -12.94 -3.21
N GLU A 169 -65.91 -12.46 -1.97
CA GLU A 169 -67.14 -12.51 -1.16
C GLU A 169 -68.30 -11.77 -1.85
N PHE A 170 -68.04 -10.55 -2.34
CA PHE A 170 -69.03 -9.78 -3.09
C PHE A 170 -69.46 -10.49 -4.39
N GLN A 171 -68.52 -11.08 -5.13
CA GLN A 171 -68.84 -11.86 -6.33
C GLN A 171 -69.70 -13.08 -6.00
N MET A 172 -69.43 -13.76 -4.88
CA MET A 172 -70.23 -14.89 -4.42
C MET A 172 -71.67 -14.47 -4.08
N ASP A 173 -71.85 -13.36 -3.35
CA ASP A 173 -73.19 -12.81 -3.05
C ASP A 173 -73.96 -12.43 -4.32
N VAL A 174 -73.29 -11.80 -5.29
CA VAL A 174 -73.90 -11.46 -6.58
C VAL A 174 -74.32 -12.72 -7.33
N LEU A 175 -73.50 -13.77 -7.35
CA LEU A 175 -73.84 -15.06 -7.97
C LEU A 175 -75.05 -15.71 -7.28
N GLU A 176 -75.08 -15.76 -5.94
CA GLU A 176 -76.21 -16.31 -5.18
C GLU A 176 -77.52 -15.55 -5.47
N ARG A 177 -77.44 -14.22 -5.57
CA ARG A 177 -78.59 -13.39 -5.93
C ARG A 177 -79.06 -13.64 -7.37
N LEU A 178 -78.14 -13.86 -8.31
CA LEU A 178 -78.48 -14.19 -9.70
C LEU A 178 -79.14 -15.57 -9.79
N ASP A 179 -78.61 -16.60 -9.11
CA ASP A 179 -79.22 -17.93 -9.07
C ASP A 179 -80.64 -17.91 -8.50
N ASN A 180 -80.84 -17.14 -7.42
CA ASN A 180 -82.18 -16.94 -6.84
C ASN A 180 -83.14 -16.26 -7.82
N GLN A 181 -82.67 -15.26 -8.58
CA GLN A 181 -83.47 -14.61 -9.62
C GLN A 181 -83.76 -15.55 -10.79
N GLU A 182 -82.80 -16.38 -11.19
CA GLU A 182 -83.00 -17.39 -12.22
C GLU A 182 -84.07 -18.40 -11.79
N ALA A 183 -84.02 -18.92 -10.56
CA ALA A 183 -85.04 -19.81 -10.03
C ALA A 183 -86.44 -19.17 -9.97
N LEU A 184 -86.53 -17.89 -9.57
CA LEU A 184 -87.80 -17.16 -9.57
C LEU A 184 -88.35 -16.93 -10.98
N THR A 185 -87.51 -16.55 -11.92
CA THR A 185 -87.92 -16.32 -13.32
C THR A 185 -88.34 -17.63 -13.98
N GLU A 186 -87.66 -18.74 -13.71
CA GLU A 186 -88.08 -20.07 -14.16
C GLU A 186 -89.45 -20.45 -13.59
N LYS A 187 -89.68 -20.18 -12.30
CA LYS A 187 -90.99 -20.42 -11.65
C LYS A 187 -92.09 -19.58 -12.30
N ILE A 188 -91.85 -18.30 -12.58
CA ILE A 188 -92.79 -17.42 -13.30
C ILE A 188 -93.06 -17.97 -14.69
N LEU A 189 -92.04 -18.42 -15.42
CA LEU A 189 -92.19 -19.00 -16.75
C LEU A 189 -93.03 -20.28 -16.73
N ARG A 190 -92.83 -21.16 -15.75
CA ARG A 190 -93.68 -22.34 -15.54
C ARG A 190 -95.14 -21.94 -15.24
N GLN A 191 -95.36 -20.93 -14.40
CA GLN A 191 -96.71 -20.41 -14.11
C GLN A 191 -97.37 -19.79 -15.35
N LEU A 192 -96.63 -19.03 -16.16
CA LEU A 192 -97.12 -18.48 -17.43
C LEU A 192 -97.50 -19.58 -18.41
N ASN A 193 -96.70 -20.65 -18.51
CA ASN A 193 -97.03 -21.81 -19.34
C ASN A 193 -98.30 -22.50 -18.85
N HIS A 194 -98.48 -22.65 -17.53
CA HIS A 194 -99.71 -23.18 -16.95
C HIS A 194 -100.92 -22.29 -17.26
N PHE A 195 -100.79 -20.98 -17.07
CA PHE A 195 -101.83 -20.00 -17.39
C PHE A 195 -102.19 -20.02 -18.88
N ARG A 196 -101.19 -20.11 -19.77
CA ARG A 196 -101.38 -20.28 -21.21
C ARG A 196 -102.17 -21.54 -21.52
N SER A 197 -101.88 -22.65 -20.85
CA SER A 197 -102.64 -23.90 -20.98
C SER A 197 -104.10 -23.74 -20.55
N ILE A 198 -104.36 -23.09 -19.41
CA ILE A 198 -105.72 -22.80 -18.94
C ILE A 198 -106.47 -21.93 -19.94
N ILE A 199 -105.85 -20.87 -20.48
CA ILE A 199 -106.47 -20.02 -21.50
C ILE A 199 -106.82 -20.84 -22.74
N PHE A 200 -105.90 -21.69 -23.23
CA PHE A 200 -106.20 -22.54 -24.40
C PHE A 200 -107.37 -23.49 -24.13
N GLU A 201 -107.41 -24.14 -22.97
CA GLU A 201 -108.51 -25.02 -22.59
C GLU A 201 -109.84 -24.26 -22.51
N ARG A 202 -109.87 -23.11 -21.83
CA ARG A 202 -111.08 -22.28 -21.69
C ARG A 202 -111.53 -21.70 -23.02
N THR A 203 -110.60 -21.28 -23.87
CA THR A 203 -110.89 -20.76 -25.21
C THR A 203 -111.44 -21.87 -26.09
N ASN A 204 -110.86 -23.08 -26.06
CA ASN A 204 -111.38 -24.24 -26.77
C ASN A 204 -112.76 -24.66 -26.26
N PHE A 205 -112.98 -24.68 -24.95
CA PHE A 205 -114.28 -24.99 -24.36
C PHE A 205 -115.33 -23.96 -24.76
N LEU A 206 -115.00 -22.66 -24.74
CA LEU A 206 -115.91 -21.60 -25.15
C LEU A 206 -116.19 -21.66 -26.66
N ALA A 207 -115.18 -21.92 -27.48
CA ALA A 207 -115.36 -22.14 -28.91
C ALA A 207 -116.32 -23.31 -29.17
N SER A 208 -116.14 -24.44 -28.49
CA SER A 208 -117.05 -25.59 -28.55
C SER A 208 -118.47 -25.21 -28.10
N LYS A 209 -118.61 -24.48 -26.99
CA LYS A 209 -119.92 -24.01 -26.49
C LYS A 209 -120.62 -23.05 -27.45
N ILE A 210 -119.88 -22.13 -28.08
CA ILE A 210 -120.41 -21.21 -29.09
C ILE A 210 -120.81 -22.01 -30.34
N GLU A 211 -120.00 -22.98 -30.76
CA GLU A 211 -120.33 -23.85 -31.88
C GLU A 211 -121.59 -24.68 -31.61
N ASP A 212 -121.70 -25.27 -30.41
CA ASP A 212 -122.89 -26.00 -29.97
C ASP A 212 -124.11 -25.08 -29.84
N GLY A 213 -123.93 -23.88 -29.28
CA GLY A 213 -124.98 -22.86 -29.18
C GLY A 213 -125.43 -22.36 -30.56
N TYR A 214 -124.51 -22.22 -31.51
CA TYR A 214 -124.82 -21.88 -32.90
C TYR A 214 -125.58 -23.03 -33.57
N LYS A 215 -125.20 -24.29 -33.38
CA LYS A 215 -125.96 -25.46 -33.86
C LYS A 215 -127.37 -25.51 -33.26
N LEU A 216 -127.52 -25.24 -31.96
CA LEU A 216 -128.81 -25.27 -31.27
C LEU A 216 -129.73 -24.11 -31.68
N THR A 217 -129.19 -22.90 -31.80
CA THR A 217 -129.98 -21.71 -32.19
C THR A 217 -130.26 -21.70 -33.68
N SER A 218 -129.32 -22.10 -34.54
CA SER A 218 -129.57 -22.27 -35.97
C SER A 218 -130.64 -23.33 -36.22
N SER A 219 -130.60 -24.48 -35.55
CA SER A 219 -131.67 -25.48 -35.65
C SER A 219 -133.03 -24.97 -35.15
N TYR A 220 -133.06 -24.17 -34.07
CA TYR A 220 -134.30 -23.58 -33.55
C TYR A 220 -134.87 -22.46 -34.43
N VAL A 221 -134.05 -21.51 -34.87
CA VAL A 221 -134.45 -20.41 -35.77
C VAL A 221 -134.84 -20.95 -37.13
N TYR A 222 -134.12 -21.95 -37.64
CA TYR A 222 -134.50 -22.67 -38.85
C TYR A 222 -135.87 -23.34 -38.67
N LYS A 223 -136.10 -24.05 -37.55
CA LYS A 223 -137.40 -24.65 -37.23
C LYS A 223 -138.55 -23.64 -37.20
N LEU A 224 -138.30 -22.40 -36.77
CA LEU A 224 -139.26 -21.29 -36.80
C LEU A 224 -139.46 -20.67 -38.19
N MET A 225 -138.43 -20.65 -39.04
CA MET A 225 -138.46 -20.00 -40.35
C MET A 225 -138.97 -20.90 -41.48
N THR A 226 -138.81 -22.23 -41.40
CA THR A 226 -139.06 -23.13 -42.55
C THR A 226 -140.08 -24.25 -42.32
N GLY A 227 -140.58 -24.46 -41.09
CA GLY A 227 -141.75 -25.30 -40.85
C GLY A 227 -141.65 -26.79 -41.26
N SER A 228 -140.46 -27.39 -41.34
CA SER A 228 -140.30 -28.85 -41.55
C SER A 228 -139.09 -29.46 -40.82
N ASP A 229 -139.25 -30.70 -40.33
CA ASP A 229 -138.27 -31.45 -39.52
C ASP A 229 -137.26 -32.25 -40.40
N GLN A 230 -136.42 -31.55 -41.18
CA GLN A 230 -135.22 -32.17 -41.76
C GLN A 230 -133.97 -31.30 -41.54
N PRO A 231 -132.93 -31.81 -40.86
CA PRO A 231 -131.70 -31.06 -40.62
C PRO A 231 -130.88 -30.96 -41.91
N LEU A 232 -130.45 -29.75 -42.26
CA LEU A 232 -129.56 -29.51 -43.39
C LEU A 232 -128.16 -30.06 -43.06
N THR A 233 -127.85 -31.27 -43.50
CA THR A 233 -126.47 -31.69 -43.72
C THR A 233 -125.91 -30.95 -44.92
N PHE A 234 -125.13 -29.90 -44.64
CA PHE A 234 -123.82 -29.63 -45.22
C PHE A 234 -123.66 -29.87 -46.75
N PHE A 235 -123.60 -28.80 -47.53
CA PHE A 235 -122.76 -28.81 -48.73
C PHE A 235 -121.32 -28.53 -48.29
N MET A 236 -120.55 -29.61 -48.10
CA MET A 236 -119.10 -29.56 -48.21
C MET A 236 -118.79 -29.30 -49.68
N LEU A 237 -118.24 -28.13 -50.01
CA LEU A 237 -117.44 -27.97 -51.21
C LEU A 237 -115.96 -28.14 -50.80
N ASN A 238 -115.55 -29.40 -50.64
CA ASN A 238 -114.18 -29.77 -50.92
C ASN A 238 -114.05 -29.85 -52.45
N GLN A 239 -113.47 -28.84 -53.08
CA GLN A 239 -112.65 -29.07 -54.27
C GLN A 239 -111.21 -29.24 -53.80
N LYS A 240 -110.79 -30.49 -53.78
CA LYS A 240 -109.39 -30.91 -53.83
C LYS A 240 -108.84 -30.62 -55.23
N ASP A 241 -107.60 -30.14 -55.34
CA ASP A 241 -106.47 -31.00 -55.73
C ASP A 241 -105.17 -30.18 -55.88
N ASP A 242 -104.10 -30.76 -55.36
CA ASP A 242 -102.70 -30.37 -55.44
C ASP A 242 -102.21 -30.20 -56.89
N ASN A 243 -101.30 -29.23 -57.14
CA ASN A 243 -99.94 -29.53 -57.61
C ASN A 243 -99.03 -28.31 -57.88
N HIS A 244 -97.78 -28.48 -57.44
CA HIS A 244 -96.50 -27.91 -57.89
C HIS A 244 -96.00 -26.50 -57.49
N GLN A 245 -95.17 -26.47 -56.44
CA GLN A 245 -93.71 -26.22 -56.51
C GLN A 245 -93.15 -25.49 -57.76
N LYS A 246 -92.55 -24.30 -57.59
CA LYS A 246 -91.09 -23.98 -57.65
C LYS A 246 -90.80 -22.50 -57.93
N ARG A 247 -89.82 -21.97 -57.17
CA ARG A 247 -88.67 -21.12 -57.56
C ARG A 247 -88.83 -20.17 -58.76
N GLU A 248 -88.48 -18.90 -58.55
CA GLU A 248 -87.08 -18.42 -58.62
C GLU A 248 -86.76 -17.54 -57.41
#